data_AF-A0A6M1Y5V8-F1
#
_entry.id   AF-A0A6M1Y5V8-F1
#
_cell.length_a   1.000
_cell.length_b   1.000
_cell.length_c   1.000
_cell.angle_alpha   90.00
_cell.angle_beta   90.00
_cell.angle_gamma   90.00
#
_symmetry.space_group_name_H-M   'P 1'
#
loop_
_entity.id
_entity.type
_entity.pdbx_description
1 polymer ?
#
loop_
_entity_poly.entity_id
_entity_poly.type
_entity_poly.pdbx_seq_one_letter_code
_entity_poly.pdbx_strand_id
1 'polypeptide(L)'
;MSGTDHLDTLRKDANSAPVVVFASRLTDVHEVVARLDELGIDYRIVTLAMGDRAARDRFHVLEEWTGHRTLPQVFLDGRFIGGPSELLAHPRLSGGVSKAAHWLGYAGLVPFVAALLGGLLGGAGQQAYFAQQFIAYGAVILSFVGAVHWGTALASGSLRIMRLAISVLPALLGWAALLLPSQGAAWLLLGGFVLLRAWEATPPVAATLPAWYRGLRTRLTVAVSVLLVLFAMFAA
;
A
#
# COMPACT_ATOMS: atom_id res chain seq x y z
N MET A 1 12.64 45.09 8.11
CA MET A 1 12.11 44.05 9.03
C MET A 1 13.29 43.45 9.76
N SER A 2 13.15 43.21 11.07
CA SER A 2 14.15 42.50 11.86
C SER A 2 14.08 40.98 11.57
N GLY A 3 15.14 40.23 11.89
CA GLY A 3 15.14 38.76 11.75
C GLY A 3 14.00 38.08 12.53
N THR A 4 13.60 38.67 13.66
CA THR A 4 12.45 38.23 14.47
C THR A 4 11.12 38.38 13.72
N ASP A 5 10.91 39.49 13.01
CA ASP A 5 9.69 39.73 12.22
C ASP A 5 9.55 38.71 11.08
N HIS A 6 10.68 38.34 10.48
CA HIS A 6 10.71 37.33 9.43
C HIS A 6 10.36 35.94 9.96
N LEU A 7 10.89 35.55 11.12
CA LEU A 7 10.58 34.26 11.74
C LEU A 7 9.10 34.14 12.13
N ASP A 8 8.52 35.20 12.71
CA ASP A 8 7.10 35.20 13.09
C ASP A 8 6.19 35.10 11.86
N THR A 9 6.56 35.77 10.77
CA THR A 9 5.84 35.66 9.50
C THR A 9 5.95 34.25 8.91
N LEU A 10 7.14 33.63 8.95
CA LEU A 10 7.36 32.26 8.49
C LEU A 10 6.57 31.24 9.31
N ARG A 11 6.49 31.41 10.63
CA ARG A 11 5.66 30.58 11.50
C ARG A 11 4.19 30.71 11.15
N LYS A 12 3.71 31.93 10.92
CA LYS A 12 2.33 32.17 10.49
C LYS A 12 2.03 31.48 9.15
N ASP A 13 2.94 31.60 8.19
CA ASP A 13 2.81 30.95 6.89
C ASP A 13 2.84 29.42 7.01
N ALA A 14 3.74 28.85 7.80
CA ALA A 14 3.86 27.41 8.02
C ALA A 14 2.62 26.79 8.69
N ASN A 15 1.86 27.58 9.45
CA ASN A 15 0.61 27.16 10.11
C ASN A 15 -0.65 27.49 9.29
N SER A 16 -0.51 28.03 8.07
CA SER A 16 -1.65 28.54 7.30
C SER A 16 -2.45 27.47 6.54
N ALA A 17 -1.92 26.25 6.43
CA ALA A 17 -2.58 25.09 5.86
C ALA A 17 -2.04 23.79 6.49
N PRO A 18 -2.74 22.65 6.34
CA PRO A 18 -2.24 21.35 6.79
C PRO A 18 -0.88 20.98 6.19
N VAL A 19 -0.68 21.27 4.90
CA VAL A 19 0.63 21.13 4.22
C VAL A 19 1.05 22.48 3.65
N VAL A 20 2.24 22.94 4.00
CA VAL A 20 2.82 24.18 3.48
C VAL A 20 4.15 23.90 2.81
N VAL A 21 4.31 24.33 1.56
CA VAL A 21 5.52 24.15 0.77
C VAL A 21 6.15 25.50 0.49
N PHE A 22 7.29 25.79 1.10
CA PHE A 22 8.13 26.92 0.71
C PHE A 22 8.92 26.53 -0.53
N ALA A 23 8.74 27.27 -1.63
CA ALA A 23 9.35 26.96 -2.92
C ALA A 23 9.85 28.24 -3.61
N SER A 24 10.83 28.10 -4.50
CA SER A 24 11.17 29.17 -5.43
C SER A 24 10.35 29.03 -6.71
N ARG A 25 10.37 30.04 -7.59
CA ARG A 25 9.74 29.94 -8.93
C ARG A 25 10.37 28.87 -9.84
N LEU A 26 11.58 28.40 -9.50
CA LEU A 26 12.33 27.41 -10.28
C LEU A 26 12.25 26.01 -9.67
N THR A 27 11.63 25.88 -8.50
CA THR A 27 11.54 24.61 -7.78
C THR A 27 10.37 23.80 -8.30
N ASP A 28 10.62 22.58 -8.75
CA ASP A 28 9.56 21.67 -9.14
C ASP A 28 8.81 21.15 -7.90
N VAL A 29 7.50 21.34 -7.92
CA VAL A 29 6.56 20.89 -6.87
C VAL A 29 5.41 20.08 -7.46
N HIS A 30 5.46 19.73 -8.76
CA HIS A 30 4.35 19.13 -9.48
C HIS A 30 3.93 17.78 -8.88
N GLU A 31 4.89 16.91 -8.58
CA GLU A 31 4.63 15.59 -7.97
C GLU A 31 3.96 15.70 -6.60
N VAL A 32 4.41 16.66 -5.79
CA VAL A 32 3.84 16.92 -4.45
C VAL A 32 2.41 17.42 -4.56
N VAL A 33 2.15 18.38 -5.45
CA VAL A 33 0.82 18.94 -5.68
C VAL A 33 -0.13 17.87 -6.17
N ALA A 34 0.26 17.11 -7.20
CA ALA A 34 -0.57 16.03 -7.74
C ALA A 34 -0.95 15.02 -6.64
N ARG A 35 -0.01 14.67 -5.75
CA ARG A 35 -0.29 13.74 -4.66
C ARG A 35 -1.22 14.32 -3.59
N LEU A 36 -1.08 15.61 -3.26
CA LEU A 36 -1.95 16.30 -2.32
C LEU A 36 -3.38 16.41 -2.87
N ASP A 37 -3.51 16.72 -4.16
CA ASP A 37 -4.79 16.78 -4.88
C ASP A 37 -5.48 15.41 -4.92
N GLU A 38 -4.74 14.33 -5.25
CA GLU A 38 -5.26 12.96 -5.21
C GLU A 38 -5.83 12.56 -3.85
N LEU A 39 -5.23 13.08 -2.78
CA LEU A 39 -5.62 12.77 -1.41
C LEU A 39 -6.65 13.77 -0.85
N GLY A 40 -7.00 14.82 -1.60
CA GLY A 40 -7.88 15.90 -1.15
C GLY A 40 -7.34 16.63 0.07
N ILE A 41 -6.01 16.78 0.19
CA ILE A 41 -5.36 17.45 1.33
C ILE A 41 -5.15 18.91 0.98
N ASP A 42 -5.74 19.80 1.77
CA ASP A 42 -5.51 21.24 1.64
C ASP A 42 -4.03 21.58 1.82
N TYR A 43 -3.50 22.37 0.89
CA TYR A 43 -2.12 22.79 0.91
C TYR A 43 -1.95 24.26 0.50
N ARG A 44 -0.80 24.82 0.86
CA ARG A 44 -0.38 26.15 0.42
C ARG A 44 1.05 26.15 -0.07
N ILE A 45 1.27 26.76 -1.24
CA ILE A 45 2.61 27.03 -1.75
C ILE A 45 2.97 28.48 -1.41
N VAL A 46 4.07 28.66 -0.69
CA VAL A 46 4.63 29.97 -0.38
C VAL A 46 5.83 30.20 -1.28
N THR A 47 5.64 31.03 -2.31
CA THR A 47 6.70 31.32 -3.27
C THR A 47 7.66 32.38 -2.74
N LEU A 48 8.92 32.02 -2.57
CA LEU A 48 10.01 32.93 -2.25
C LEU A 48 10.70 33.38 -3.54
N ALA A 49 10.44 34.62 -3.96
CA ALA A 49 11.02 35.19 -5.17
C ALA A 49 12.48 35.63 -4.94
N MET A 50 13.44 34.74 -5.21
CA MET A 50 14.89 34.91 -4.96
C MET A 50 15.54 36.15 -5.61
N GLY A 51 14.84 36.84 -6.51
CA GLY A 51 15.28 38.11 -7.09
C GLY A 51 15.27 39.28 -6.10
N ASP A 52 14.43 39.23 -5.07
CA ASP A 52 14.28 40.28 -4.06
C ASP A 52 15.20 40.06 -2.84
N ARG A 53 15.77 41.15 -2.30
CA ARG A 53 16.61 41.12 -1.10
C ARG A 53 15.81 40.63 0.11
N ALA A 54 14.58 41.11 0.30
CA ALA A 54 13.76 40.69 1.45
C ALA A 54 13.37 39.21 1.37
N ALA A 55 13.21 38.65 0.17
CA ALA A 55 12.97 37.22 -0.02
C ALA A 55 14.20 36.37 0.31
N ARG A 56 15.41 36.85 0.00
CA ARG A 56 16.67 36.19 0.39
C ARG A 56 16.87 36.22 1.90
N ASP A 57 16.56 37.34 2.55
CA ASP A 57 16.62 37.45 4.01
C ASP A 57 15.62 36.50 4.68
N ARG A 58 14.38 36.40 4.15
CA ARG A 58 13.40 35.39 4.60
C ARG A 58 13.88 33.97 4.40
N PHE A 59 14.56 33.67 3.29
CA PHE A 59 15.11 32.34 3.05
C PHE A 59 16.21 32.01 4.06
N HIS A 60 17.14 32.93 4.35
CA HIS A 60 18.17 32.71 5.38
C HIS A 60 17.59 32.44 6.77
N VAL A 61 16.56 33.19 7.17
CA VAL A 61 15.86 32.93 8.45
C VAL A 61 15.16 31.56 8.44
N LEU A 62 14.61 31.14 7.29
CA LEU A 62 14.02 29.82 7.13
C LEU A 62 15.09 28.71 7.25
N GLU A 63 16.26 28.88 6.62
CA GLU A 63 17.41 27.97 6.74
C GLU A 63 17.89 27.84 8.19
N GLU A 64 18.00 28.96 8.92
CA GLU A 64 18.37 28.95 10.34
C GLU A 64 17.34 28.23 11.20
N TRP A 65 16.05 28.40 10.89
CA TRP A 65 14.97 27.77 11.64
C TRP A 65 14.89 26.26 11.41
N THR A 66 15.03 25.81 10.16
CA THR A 66 14.84 24.39 9.80
C THR A 66 16.14 23.59 9.78
N GLY A 67 17.29 24.25 9.70
CA GLY A 67 18.58 23.61 9.44
C GLY A 67 18.73 23.10 8.00
N HIS A 68 17.75 23.34 7.12
CA HIS A 68 17.71 22.85 5.76
C HIS A 68 18.12 23.94 4.77
N ARG A 69 19.07 23.65 3.88
CA ARG A 69 19.72 24.66 3.01
C ARG A 69 19.16 24.77 1.60
N THR A 70 18.17 23.96 1.26
CA THR A 70 17.60 23.91 -0.08
C THR A 70 16.09 24.07 -0.04
N LEU A 71 15.54 24.60 -1.14
CA LEU A 71 14.11 24.58 -1.44
C LEU A 71 13.81 23.38 -2.37
N PRO A 72 12.61 22.78 -2.27
CA PRO A 72 11.51 23.23 -1.43
C PRO A 72 11.61 22.67 0.00
N GLN A 73 11.14 23.46 0.96
CA GLN A 73 11.02 23.05 2.36
C GLN A 73 9.55 22.86 2.71
N VAL A 74 9.23 21.72 3.30
CA VAL A 74 7.86 21.29 3.55
C VAL A 74 7.56 21.26 5.03
N PHE A 75 6.38 21.79 5.37
CA PHE A 75 5.82 21.81 6.70
C PHE A 75 4.48 21.07 6.70
N LEU A 76 4.21 20.37 7.80
CA LEU A 76 2.99 19.63 8.05
C LEU A 76 2.49 19.98 9.45
N ASP A 77 1.29 20.55 9.54
CA ASP A 77 0.75 21.22 10.74
C ASP A 77 1.76 22.16 11.42
N GLY A 78 2.42 23.02 10.64
CA GLY A 78 3.41 23.96 11.16
C GLY A 78 4.73 23.34 11.63
N ARG A 79 4.92 22.02 11.50
CA ARG A 79 6.19 21.33 11.81
C ARG A 79 6.97 21.08 10.53
N PHE A 80 8.25 21.43 10.53
CA PHE A 80 9.15 21.11 9.44
C PHE A 80 9.35 19.59 9.33
N ILE A 81 9.20 19.04 8.12
CA ILE A 81 9.35 17.59 7.89
C ILE A 81 10.45 17.23 6.87
N GLY A 82 11.04 18.20 6.19
CA GLY A 82 12.04 17.97 5.14
C GLY A 82 11.60 18.53 3.78
N GLY A 83 11.93 17.81 2.71
CA GLY A 83 11.56 18.16 1.34
C GLY A 83 10.37 17.33 0.80
N PRO A 84 10.18 17.33 -0.52
CA PRO A 84 9.15 16.56 -1.23
C PRO A 84 9.17 15.07 -0.91
N SER A 85 10.37 14.47 -0.90
CA SER A 85 10.59 13.06 -0.62
C SER A 85 10.09 12.66 0.76
N GLU A 86 10.37 13.48 1.76
CA GLU A 86 9.96 13.26 3.15
C GLU A 86 8.45 13.43 3.31
N LEU A 87 7.84 14.41 2.64
CA LEU A 87 6.40 14.60 2.59
C LEU A 87 5.70 13.38 1.98
N LEU A 88 6.15 12.91 0.81
CA LEU A 88 5.55 11.76 0.13
C LEU A 88 5.70 10.45 0.94
N ALA A 89 6.79 10.32 1.69
CA ALA A 89 7.00 9.20 2.62
C ALA A 89 6.19 9.33 3.93
N HIS A 90 5.68 10.53 4.26
CA HIS A 90 5.10 10.82 5.56
C HIS A 90 3.82 9.99 5.82
N PRO A 91 3.63 9.37 7.00
CA PRO A 91 2.47 8.52 7.36
C PRO A 91 1.09 9.10 7.03
N ARG A 92 0.94 10.43 7.12
CA ARG A 92 -0.32 11.12 6.82
C ARG A 92 -0.66 11.22 5.34
N LEU A 93 0.35 11.10 4.47
CA LEU A 93 0.18 11.07 3.01
C LEU A 93 0.34 9.65 2.46
N SER A 94 1.00 8.79 3.23
CA SER A 94 1.07 7.35 3.00
C SER A 94 -0.09 6.56 3.63
N GLY A 95 -1.09 7.20 4.24
CA GLY A 95 -2.33 6.56 4.70
C GLY A 95 -3.46 7.56 5.00
N GLY A 96 -4.72 7.27 4.71
CA GLY A 96 -5.34 5.95 4.73
C GLY A 96 -5.75 5.40 3.38
N VAL A 97 -5.58 4.08 3.27
CA VAL A 97 -6.32 3.22 2.35
C VAL A 97 -7.77 3.68 2.28
N SER A 98 -8.31 3.86 1.08
CA SER A 98 -9.76 3.98 0.91
C SER A 98 -10.41 2.87 1.73
N LYS A 99 -11.32 3.19 2.66
CA LYS A 99 -12.06 2.18 3.45
C LYS A 99 -12.55 1.03 2.55
N ALA A 100 -12.85 1.32 1.27
CA ALA A 100 -13.16 0.37 0.23
C ALA A 100 -12.12 -0.75 0.05
N ALA A 101 -10.81 -0.50 0.05
CA ALA A 101 -9.81 -1.55 -0.16
C ALA A 101 -9.72 -2.53 1.02
N HIS A 102 -9.92 -2.06 2.26
CA HIS A 102 -10.06 -2.97 3.41
C HIS A 102 -11.35 -3.79 3.29
N TRP A 103 -12.46 -3.13 2.98
CA TRP A 103 -13.76 -3.79 2.80
C TRP A 103 -13.71 -4.85 1.70
N LEU A 104 -13.16 -4.53 0.53
CA LEU A 104 -13.01 -5.46 -0.59
C LEU A 104 -12.07 -6.62 -0.25
N GLY A 105 -10.98 -6.35 0.48
CA GLY A 105 -10.07 -7.40 0.95
C GLY A 105 -10.77 -8.42 1.85
N TYR A 106 -11.56 -7.97 2.83
CA TYR A 106 -12.32 -8.87 3.71
C TYR A 106 -13.56 -9.47 3.04
N ALA A 107 -14.20 -8.75 2.11
CA ALA A 107 -15.31 -9.27 1.31
C ALA A 107 -14.85 -10.48 0.46
N GLY A 108 -13.57 -10.53 0.10
CA GLY A 108 -12.95 -11.71 -0.51
C GLY A 108 -12.99 -12.98 0.35
N LEU A 109 -13.32 -12.92 1.64
CA LEU A 109 -13.51 -14.12 2.47
C LEU A 109 -14.91 -14.72 2.31
N VAL A 110 -15.88 -13.95 1.81
CA VAL A 110 -17.29 -14.35 1.74
C VAL A 110 -17.47 -15.63 0.92
N PRO A 111 -16.89 -15.79 -0.29
CA PRO A 111 -17.11 -17.01 -1.07
C PRO A 111 -16.47 -18.25 -0.42
N PHE A 112 -15.34 -18.10 0.27
CA PHE A 112 -14.76 -19.21 1.05
C PHE A 112 -15.69 -19.67 2.18
N VAL A 113 -16.19 -18.72 2.97
CA VAL A 113 -17.08 -19.04 4.10
C VAL A 113 -18.39 -19.63 3.58
N ALA A 114 -18.98 -19.04 2.54
CA ALA A 114 -20.21 -19.54 1.93
C ALA A 114 -20.04 -20.96 1.37
N ALA A 115 -18.95 -21.24 0.66
CA ALA A 115 -18.68 -22.57 0.13
C ALA A 115 -18.42 -23.60 1.25
N LEU A 116 -17.67 -23.23 2.29
CA LEU A 116 -17.43 -24.12 3.43
C LEU A 116 -18.72 -24.44 4.19
N LEU A 117 -19.53 -23.42 4.52
CA LEU A 117 -20.83 -23.62 5.18
C LEU A 117 -21.80 -24.39 4.30
N GLY A 118 -21.83 -24.13 2.99
CA GLY A 118 -22.63 -24.89 2.03
C GLY A 118 -22.24 -26.37 1.98
N GLY A 119 -20.95 -26.68 2.07
CA GLY A 119 -20.48 -28.06 2.18
C GLY A 119 -20.85 -28.74 3.50
N LEU A 120 -20.76 -28.01 4.62
CA LEU A 120 -21.06 -28.53 5.97
C LEU A 120 -22.56 -28.73 6.22
N LEU A 121 -23.40 -27.80 5.74
CA LEU A 121 -24.85 -27.78 6.00
C LEU A 121 -25.65 -28.39 4.85
N GLY A 122 -25.04 -28.54 3.67
CA GLY A 122 -25.69 -29.09 2.48
C GLY A 122 -25.87 -30.60 2.54
N GLY A 123 -26.81 -31.11 1.74
CA GLY A 123 -27.00 -32.55 1.57
C GLY A 123 -25.84 -33.21 0.81
N ALA A 124 -25.70 -34.54 0.95
CA ALA A 124 -24.61 -35.31 0.34
C ALA A 124 -24.42 -35.06 -1.17
N GLY A 125 -25.51 -34.82 -1.91
CA GLY A 125 -25.46 -34.52 -3.35
C GLY A 125 -24.86 -33.16 -3.72
N GLN A 126 -24.74 -32.22 -2.78
CA GLN A 126 -24.22 -30.87 -3.02
C GLN A 126 -22.78 -30.66 -2.52
N GLN A 127 -22.26 -31.58 -1.70
CA GLN A 127 -20.93 -31.45 -1.10
C GLN A 127 -19.81 -31.32 -2.15
N ALA A 128 -19.88 -32.08 -3.24
CA ALA A 128 -18.91 -32.01 -4.33
C ALA A 128 -18.92 -30.63 -5.02
N TYR A 129 -20.12 -30.04 -5.22
CA TYR A 129 -20.25 -28.72 -5.82
C TYR A 129 -19.58 -27.65 -4.93
N PHE A 130 -19.91 -27.63 -3.64
CA PHE A 130 -19.33 -26.65 -2.71
C PHE A 130 -17.83 -26.84 -2.50
N ALA A 131 -17.35 -28.09 -2.48
CA ALA A 131 -15.92 -28.38 -2.47
C ALA A 131 -15.21 -27.81 -3.70
N GLN A 132 -15.78 -28.01 -4.89
CA GLN A 132 -15.24 -27.45 -6.12
C GLN A 132 -15.26 -25.92 -6.10
N GLN A 133 -16.32 -25.27 -5.61
CA GLN A 133 -16.38 -23.80 -5.49
C GLN A 133 -15.33 -23.26 -4.51
N PHE A 134 -15.12 -23.94 -3.38
CA PHE A 134 -14.11 -23.56 -2.40
C PHE A 134 -12.69 -23.59 -3.00
N ILE A 135 -12.35 -24.66 -3.71
CA ILE A 135 -11.03 -24.84 -4.33
C ILE A 135 -10.84 -23.88 -5.51
N ALA A 136 -11.85 -23.76 -6.38
CA ALA A 136 -11.80 -22.87 -7.54
C ALA A 136 -11.63 -21.41 -7.13
N TYR A 137 -12.38 -20.96 -6.13
CA TYR A 137 -12.22 -19.61 -5.61
C TYR A 137 -10.86 -19.41 -4.93
N GLY A 138 -10.35 -20.43 -4.22
CA GLY A 138 -8.99 -20.42 -3.68
C GLY A 138 -7.91 -20.25 -4.74
N ALA A 139 -8.03 -20.95 -5.87
CA ALA A 139 -7.14 -20.79 -7.02
C ALA A 139 -7.20 -19.37 -7.62
N VAL A 140 -8.40 -18.80 -7.75
CA VAL A 140 -8.59 -17.42 -8.23
C VAL A 140 -7.89 -16.42 -7.31
N ILE A 141 -8.10 -16.51 -5.99
CA ILE A 141 -7.49 -15.59 -5.03
C ILE A 141 -5.98 -15.76 -4.97
N LEU A 142 -5.47 -16.99 -5.02
CA LEU A 142 -4.03 -17.23 -5.05
C LEU A 142 -3.37 -16.60 -6.29
N SER A 143 -3.99 -16.77 -7.46
CA SER A 143 -3.56 -16.14 -8.73
C SER A 143 -3.61 -14.61 -8.66
N PHE A 144 -4.71 -14.05 -8.17
CA PHE A 144 -4.89 -12.60 -8.03
C PHE A 144 -3.79 -11.95 -7.20
N VAL A 145 -3.41 -12.55 -6.08
CA VAL A 145 -2.35 -11.97 -5.23
C VAL A 145 -0.99 -12.10 -5.89
N GLY A 146 -0.72 -13.19 -6.62
CA GLY A 146 0.48 -13.29 -7.44
C GLY A 146 0.62 -12.11 -8.41
N ALA A 147 -0.48 -11.74 -9.08
CA ALA A 147 -0.50 -10.65 -10.07
C ALA A 147 -0.12 -9.26 -9.50
N VAL A 148 -0.25 -9.04 -8.18
CA VAL A 148 0.15 -7.77 -7.53
C VAL A 148 1.62 -7.44 -7.79
N HIS A 149 2.47 -8.46 -7.91
CA HIS A 149 3.90 -8.26 -8.16
C HIS A 149 4.20 -7.76 -9.57
N TRP A 150 3.43 -8.18 -10.58
CA TRP A 150 3.47 -7.56 -11.90
C TRP A 150 3.05 -6.10 -11.83
N GLY A 151 1.95 -5.79 -11.15
CA GLY A 151 1.48 -4.41 -10.97
C GLY A 151 2.53 -3.50 -10.33
N THR A 152 3.16 -3.97 -9.24
CA THR A 152 4.24 -3.20 -8.57
C THR A 152 5.50 -3.04 -9.43
N ALA A 153 5.82 -4.04 -10.27
CA ALA A 153 6.99 -3.98 -11.16
C ALA A 153 6.76 -2.99 -12.30
N LEU A 154 5.54 -2.99 -12.87
CA LEU A 154 5.13 -2.01 -13.88
C LEU A 154 5.12 -0.58 -13.31
N ALA A 155 4.56 -0.39 -12.11
CA ALA A 155 4.49 0.93 -11.47
C ALA A 155 5.87 1.51 -11.08
N SER A 156 6.83 0.66 -10.72
CA SER A 156 8.17 1.10 -10.32
C SER A 156 9.18 1.17 -11.47
N GLY A 157 8.84 0.68 -12.66
CA GLY A 157 9.77 0.52 -13.79
C GLY A 157 10.88 -0.51 -13.55
N SER A 158 10.89 -1.21 -12.40
CA SER A 158 11.93 -2.18 -12.04
C SER A 158 11.49 -3.61 -12.38
N LEU A 159 11.77 -4.01 -13.63
CA LEU A 159 11.40 -5.33 -14.16
C LEU A 159 12.46 -6.38 -13.83
N ARG A 160 12.47 -6.88 -12.58
CA ARG A 160 13.33 -8.01 -12.20
C ARG A 160 12.68 -9.32 -12.64
N ILE A 161 13.27 -9.99 -13.62
CA ILE A 161 12.70 -11.20 -14.26
C ILE A 161 12.36 -12.30 -13.24
N MET A 162 13.22 -12.51 -12.25
CA MET A 162 13.01 -13.52 -11.20
C MET A 162 11.75 -13.23 -10.37
N ARG A 163 11.45 -11.95 -10.11
CA ARG A 163 10.25 -11.55 -9.37
C ARG A 163 8.99 -11.82 -10.20
N LEU A 164 9.03 -11.51 -11.49
CA LEU A 164 7.93 -11.77 -12.42
C LEU A 164 7.69 -13.29 -12.55
N ALA A 165 8.75 -14.09 -12.70
CA ALA A 165 8.65 -15.54 -12.77
C ALA A 165 8.03 -16.14 -11.50
N ILE A 166 8.50 -15.73 -10.30
CA ILE A 166 7.95 -16.21 -9.02
C ILE A 166 6.47 -15.83 -8.88
N SER A 167 6.06 -14.66 -9.37
CA SER A 167 4.67 -14.19 -9.28
C SER A 167 3.67 -14.97 -10.16
N VAL A 168 4.16 -15.78 -11.10
CA VAL A 168 3.34 -16.68 -11.93
C VAL A 168 3.07 -18.01 -11.20
N LEU A 169 3.95 -18.43 -10.28
CA LEU A 169 3.80 -19.67 -9.54
C LEU A 169 2.46 -19.80 -8.80
N PRO A 170 1.91 -18.76 -8.14
CA PRO A 170 0.59 -18.82 -7.52
C PRO A 170 -0.54 -19.22 -8.49
N ALA A 171 -0.52 -18.73 -9.73
CA ALA A 171 -1.51 -19.09 -10.74
C ALA A 171 -1.36 -20.55 -11.19
N LEU A 172 -0.13 -21.02 -11.36
CA LEU A 172 0.16 -22.41 -11.72
C LEU A 172 -0.22 -23.38 -10.59
N LEU A 173 0.05 -23.02 -9.33
CA LEU A 173 -0.36 -23.79 -8.16
C LEU A 173 -1.89 -23.82 -8.02
N GLY A 174 -2.56 -22.69 -8.27
CA GLY A 174 -4.01 -22.63 -8.30
C GLY A 174 -4.61 -23.53 -9.38
N TRP A 175 -4.06 -23.51 -10.59
CA TRP A 175 -4.48 -24.40 -11.67
C TRP A 175 -4.23 -25.88 -11.32
N ALA A 176 -3.06 -26.21 -10.78
CA ALA A 176 -2.75 -27.57 -10.33
C ALA A 176 -3.70 -28.05 -9.23
N ALA A 177 -4.11 -27.18 -8.30
CA ALA A 177 -5.06 -27.51 -7.24
C ALA A 177 -6.43 -27.93 -7.81
N LEU A 178 -6.87 -27.36 -8.93
CA LEU A 178 -8.13 -27.75 -9.58
C LEU A 178 -8.12 -29.18 -10.15
N LEU A 179 -6.94 -29.76 -10.34
CA LEU A 179 -6.76 -31.11 -10.87
C LEU A 179 -6.61 -32.17 -9.78
N LEU A 180 -6.55 -31.76 -8.51
CA LEU A 180 -6.36 -32.64 -7.37
C LEU A 180 -7.68 -33.00 -6.68
N PRO A 181 -7.74 -34.13 -5.97
CA PRO A 181 -8.81 -34.40 -5.01
C PRO A 181 -8.91 -33.28 -3.96
N SER A 182 -10.11 -33.08 -3.42
CA SER A 182 -10.47 -31.91 -2.62
C SER A 182 -9.50 -31.62 -1.48
N GLN A 183 -9.11 -32.67 -0.75
CA GLN A 183 -8.19 -32.57 0.37
C GLN A 183 -6.77 -32.17 -0.08
N GLY A 184 -6.25 -32.82 -1.12
CA GLY A 184 -4.92 -32.51 -1.67
C GLY A 184 -4.86 -31.09 -2.26
N ALA A 185 -5.93 -30.67 -2.93
CA ALA A 185 -6.07 -29.31 -3.45
C ALA A 185 -6.01 -28.27 -2.33
N ALA A 186 -6.69 -28.51 -1.20
CA ALA A 186 -6.69 -27.62 -0.05
C ALA A 186 -5.28 -27.45 0.56
N TRP A 187 -4.53 -28.55 0.70
CA TRP A 187 -3.14 -28.49 1.19
C TRP A 187 -2.21 -27.77 0.22
N LEU A 188 -2.37 -27.98 -1.09
CA LEU A 188 -1.57 -27.29 -2.10
C LEU A 188 -1.84 -25.78 -2.07
N LEU A 189 -3.11 -25.37 -1.99
CA LEU A 189 -3.49 -23.96 -1.86
C LEU A 189 -2.96 -23.34 -0.57
N LEU A 190 -3.03 -24.05 0.56
CA LEU A 190 -2.46 -23.60 1.83
C LEU A 190 -0.96 -23.33 1.70
N GLY A 191 -0.22 -24.29 1.14
CA GLY A 191 1.20 -24.13 0.84
C GLY A 191 1.45 -22.91 -0.05
N GLY A 192 0.67 -22.74 -1.13
CA GLY A 192 0.76 -21.60 -2.02
C GLY A 192 0.58 -20.25 -1.32
N PHE A 193 -0.46 -20.10 -0.49
CA PHE A 193 -0.72 -18.88 0.26
C PHE A 193 0.38 -18.57 1.28
N VAL A 194 0.83 -19.56 2.03
CA VAL A 194 1.85 -19.41 3.08
C VAL A 194 3.22 -19.11 2.46
N LEU A 195 3.63 -19.85 1.43
CA LEU A 195 4.91 -19.64 0.75
C LEU A 195 4.96 -18.29 0.04
N LEU A 196 3.88 -17.89 -0.63
CA LEU A 196 3.80 -16.56 -1.25
C LEU A 196 3.93 -15.46 -0.19
N ARG A 197 3.24 -15.59 0.94
CA ARG A 197 3.36 -14.62 2.04
C ARG A 197 4.77 -14.62 2.66
N ALA A 198 5.40 -15.78 2.82
CA ALA A 198 6.78 -15.86 3.32
C ALA A 198 7.75 -15.16 2.37
N TRP A 199 7.61 -15.36 1.06
CA TRP A 199 8.42 -14.68 0.06
C TRP A 199 8.18 -13.16 0.04
N GLU A 200 6.93 -12.71 0.11
CA GLU A 200 6.56 -11.30 0.23
C GLU A 200 7.12 -10.65 1.52
N ALA A 201 7.41 -11.42 2.57
CA ALA A 201 7.98 -10.94 3.82
C ALA A 201 9.50 -10.71 3.74
N THR A 202 10.18 -11.23 2.70
CA THR A 202 11.62 -11.02 2.52
C THR A 202 11.93 -9.54 2.28
N PRO A 203 13.04 -9.00 2.81
CA PRO A 203 13.38 -7.58 2.67
C PRO A 203 13.28 -6.99 1.25
N PRO A 204 13.79 -7.65 0.18
CA PRO A 204 13.74 -7.07 -1.16
C PRO A 204 12.32 -6.94 -1.72
N VAL A 205 11.38 -7.80 -1.29
CA VAL A 205 9.99 -7.75 -1.74
C VAL A 205 9.15 -6.87 -0.81
N ALA A 206 9.35 -6.99 0.50
CA ALA A 206 8.63 -6.22 1.50
C ALA A 206 8.80 -4.71 1.27
N ALA A 207 10.00 -4.25 0.90
CA ALA A 207 10.30 -2.85 0.60
C ALA A 207 9.45 -2.27 -0.56
N THR A 208 8.95 -3.12 -1.45
CA THR A 208 8.13 -2.71 -2.62
C THR A 208 6.63 -2.65 -2.33
N LEU A 209 6.20 -3.09 -1.15
CA LEU A 209 4.79 -3.18 -0.77
C LEU A 209 4.50 -2.18 0.37
N PRO A 210 3.39 -1.41 0.31
CA PRO A 210 3.00 -0.54 1.42
C PRO A 210 2.78 -1.30 2.73
N ALA A 211 3.14 -0.69 3.86
CA ALA A 211 3.02 -1.33 5.18
C ALA A 211 1.58 -1.76 5.52
N TRP A 212 0.59 -0.95 5.15
CA TRP A 212 -0.83 -1.27 5.34
C TRP A 212 -1.23 -2.54 4.57
N TYR A 213 -0.73 -2.69 3.34
CA TYR A 213 -1.04 -3.84 2.48
C TYR A 213 -0.41 -5.11 3.07
N ARG A 214 0.85 -5.04 3.53
CA ARG A 214 1.52 -6.16 4.21
C ARG A 214 0.76 -6.61 5.47
N GLY A 215 0.22 -5.65 6.23
CA GLY A 215 -0.60 -5.91 7.41
C GLY A 215 -1.92 -6.62 7.06
N LEU A 216 -2.67 -6.06 6.09
CA LEU A 216 -3.91 -6.65 5.59
C LEU A 216 -3.67 -8.05 5.01
N ARG A 217 -2.63 -8.20 4.18
CA ARG A 217 -2.24 -9.45 3.53
C ARG A 217 -1.96 -10.55 4.54
N THR A 218 -1.22 -10.24 5.61
CA THR A 218 -0.95 -11.21 6.68
C THR A 218 -2.25 -11.68 7.36
N ARG A 219 -3.15 -10.76 7.70
CA ARG A 219 -4.44 -11.11 8.34
C ARG A 219 -5.31 -11.98 7.43
N LEU A 220 -5.43 -11.62 6.15
CA LEU A 220 -6.20 -12.39 5.17
C LEU A 220 -5.58 -13.76 4.91
N THR A 221 -4.25 -13.86 4.78
CA THR A 221 -3.58 -15.16 4.64
C THR A 221 -3.84 -16.05 5.85
N VAL A 222 -3.77 -15.52 7.08
CA VAL A 222 -4.10 -16.29 8.29
C VAL A 222 -5.55 -16.77 8.24
N ALA A 223 -6.51 -15.90 7.91
CA ALA A 223 -7.91 -16.26 7.83
C ALA A 223 -8.17 -17.34 6.76
N VAL A 224 -7.65 -17.18 5.55
CA VAL A 224 -7.76 -18.16 4.46
C VAL A 224 -7.08 -19.47 4.83
N SER A 225 -5.92 -19.45 5.49
CA SER A 225 -5.24 -20.65 5.96
C SER A 225 -6.08 -21.44 6.96
N VAL A 226 -6.74 -20.77 7.92
CA VAL A 226 -7.65 -21.43 8.85
C VAL A 226 -8.82 -22.07 8.10
N LEU A 227 -9.43 -21.36 7.15
CA LEU A 227 -10.52 -21.90 6.33
C LEU A 227 -10.07 -23.12 5.51
N LEU A 228 -8.87 -23.10 4.93
CA LEU A 228 -8.30 -24.21 4.17
C LEU A 228 -8.05 -25.44 5.05
N VAL A 229 -7.53 -25.25 6.27
CA VAL A 229 -7.34 -26.36 7.22
C VAL A 229 -8.67 -26.97 7.61
N LEU A 230 -9.68 -26.14 7.97
CA LEU A 230 -11.02 -26.62 8.30
C LEU A 230 -11.64 -27.40 7.14
N PHE A 231 -11.54 -26.87 5.92
CA PHE A 231 -12.01 -27.55 4.73
C PHE A 231 -11.28 -28.87 4.47
N ALA A 232 -9.95 -28.91 4.61
CA ALA A 232 -9.16 -30.12 4.39
C ALA A 232 -9.46 -31.24 5.41
N MET A 233 -9.81 -30.88 6.64
CA MET A 233 -10.25 -31.83 7.67
C MET A 233 -11.67 -32.34 7.41
N PHE A 234 -12.55 -31.50 6.88
CA PHE A 234 -13.90 -31.90 6.49
C PHE A 234 -13.93 -32.76 5.22
N ALA A 235 -13.04 -32.48 4.26
CA ALA A 235 -12.94 -33.18 2.99
C ALA A 235 -12.11 -34.48 3.06
N ALA A 236 -11.68 -34.88 4.26
CA ALA A 236 -10.96 -36.12 4.56
C ALA A 236 -11.92 -37.32 4.61
#